data_AF-A0A7S1WHG5-F1
#
_entry.id   AF-A0A7S1WHG5-F1
#
_cell.length_a   1.000
_cell.length_b   1.000
_cell.length_c   1.000
_cell.angle_alpha   90.00
_cell.angle_beta   90.00
_cell.angle_gamma   90.00
#
_symmetry.space_group_name_H-M   'P 1'
#
loop_
_entity.id
_entity.type
_entity.pdbx_description
1 polymer ?
#
loop_
_entity_poly.entity_id
_entity_poly.type
_entity_poly.pdbx_seq_one_letter_code
_entity_poly.pdbx_strand_id
1 'polypeptide(L)'
;AVGTVSSNPFSHSLSKSSSSLLPGLPNLTRLEFGHASGDHGLYWDGTLVVKVAAQALRLGVRPGWKIHMVDGHVVHDGNDIWMRLQEAKWQWRSCYVSFVTDTAFIRSERAMTRLQAIKAEEDRKNLLPFEGNHDPKHMAQIAEEFVFHGFIEKPEDRAISFEQLQRIVKWSKEHCHRWRDPLPLEESRTSGMKINMDFMSILHLHHWLVKPAAKDKACSMVELITGQKQTPRWCVIHWWGERVSDFMKCLECQVNVRGLPHSTCFWVAAFAVRPHLSSDDVVDPTRTRFVRAMEASRSRVLLMMDSKKEHSGPCTALNRLWCDFELLACADNPHTTLDVVTVQGNKAALLMRGFNDEEQVLENRNPGSGFRAKTEREKAFSLEIAERSLDTRIQNAQASDQGDSARLLNFLAGREPHLPTL
;
A
#
# COMPACT_ATOMS: atom_id res chain seq x y z
N ALA A 1 24.52 -10.74 99.07
CA ALA A 1 24.97 -12.15 99.02
C ALA A 1 25.32 -12.46 97.57
N VAL A 2 26.59 -12.86 97.35
CA VAL A 2 27.14 -13.80 96.34
C VAL A 2 26.53 -13.71 94.92
N GLY A 3 27.23 -13.23 93.89
CA GLY A 3 28.28 -13.98 93.14
C GLY A 3 27.61 -15.05 92.26
N THR A 4 27.93 -15.34 90.99
CA THR A 4 29.06 -15.13 90.08
C THR A 4 28.66 -15.90 88.79
N VAL A 5 28.76 -15.33 87.58
CA VAL A 5 29.77 -15.60 86.52
C VAL A 5 29.63 -16.92 85.73
N SER A 6 29.87 -16.80 84.40
CA SER A 6 30.20 -17.82 83.38
C SER A 6 29.01 -18.25 82.49
N SER A 7 29.01 -18.23 81.14
CA SER A 7 30.06 -18.16 80.11
C SER A 7 29.44 -17.90 78.71
N ASN A 8 30.15 -17.09 77.90
CA ASN A 8 30.34 -17.04 76.42
C ASN A 8 29.81 -18.20 75.52
N PRO A 9 29.86 -18.11 74.16
CA PRO A 9 29.78 -16.94 73.24
C PRO A 9 28.97 -17.20 71.93
N PHE A 10 28.64 -16.11 71.21
CA PHE A 10 28.51 -15.93 69.75
C PHE A 10 27.83 -17.02 68.88
N SER A 11 26.57 -16.73 68.50
CA SER A 11 25.99 -17.13 67.21
C SER A 11 25.61 -15.87 66.42
N HIS A 12 26.28 -15.63 65.29
CA HIS A 12 25.88 -14.56 64.38
C HIS A 12 24.64 -15.00 63.60
N SER A 13 23.50 -14.40 63.91
CA SER A 13 22.26 -14.54 63.15
C SER A 13 22.25 -13.58 61.95
N LEU A 14 22.02 -14.13 60.76
CA LEU A 14 21.71 -13.37 59.55
C LEU A 14 20.29 -12.78 59.70
N SER A 15 20.20 -11.49 59.98
CA SER A 15 18.92 -10.76 60.02
C SER A 15 18.43 -10.50 58.59
N LYS A 16 17.37 -11.19 58.16
CA LYS A 16 16.59 -10.80 56.98
C LYS A 16 15.72 -9.60 57.35
N SER A 17 16.13 -8.39 56.99
CA SER A 17 15.27 -7.20 57.08
C SER A 17 14.41 -7.10 55.82
N SER A 18 13.10 -7.30 55.96
CA SER A 18 12.13 -7.09 54.90
C SER A 18 11.74 -5.61 54.86
N SER A 19 12.42 -4.81 54.04
CA SER A 19 12.00 -3.44 53.72
C SER A 19 11.08 -3.43 52.50
N SER A 20 9.85 -2.97 52.70
CA SER A 20 8.80 -2.76 51.70
C SER A 20 9.19 -1.72 50.63
N LEU A 21 9.43 -2.14 49.39
CA LEU A 21 9.53 -1.25 48.22
C LEU A 21 8.92 -1.94 46.99
N LEU A 22 7.99 -1.23 46.35
CA LEU A 22 7.24 -1.53 45.11
C LEU A 22 6.23 -2.70 45.18
N PRO A 23 4.91 -2.44 45.00
CA PRO A 23 3.90 -3.49 44.95
C PRO A 23 4.03 -4.28 43.64
N GLY A 24 4.33 -5.57 43.71
CA GLY A 24 4.12 -6.50 42.59
C GLY A 24 5.31 -7.35 42.13
N LEU A 25 6.53 -7.16 42.67
CA LEU A 25 7.67 -8.02 42.31
C LEU A 25 7.84 -9.17 43.32
N PRO A 26 7.69 -10.44 42.91
CA PRO A 26 7.83 -11.57 43.82
C PRO A 26 9.29 -11.78 44.25
N ASN A 27 9.51 -11.92 45.56
CA ASN A 27 10.75 -12.40 46.17
C ASN A 27 12.04 -11.65 45.77
N LEU A 28 12.10 -10.36 46.12
CA LEU A 28 13.33 -9.58 46.07
C LEU A 28 14.29 -9.96 47.21
N THR A 29 15.51 -10.36 46.88
CA THR A 29 16.60 -10.59 47.83
C THR A 29 17.66 -9.50 47.67
N ARG A 30 17.90 -8.71 48.71
CA ARG A 30 18.92 -7.66 48.73
C ARG A 30 20.18 -8.15 49.43
N LEU A 31 21.33 -8.03 48.78
CA LEU A 31 22.63 -8.45 49.32
C LEU A 31 23.65 -7.32 49.23
N GLU A 32 24.51 -7.21 50.23
CA GLU A 32 25.60 -6.24 50.27
C GLU A 32 26.89 -6.89 49.75
N PHE A 33 27.55 -6.24 48.80
CA PHE A 33 28.86 -6.61 48.26
C PHE A 33 29.88 -5.58 48.74
N GLY A 34 30.89 -6.02 49.46
CA GLY A 34 31.91 -5.13 50.04
C GLY A 34 33.21 -5.16 49.24
N HIS A 35 33.71 -4.02 48.78
CA HIS A 35 34.96 -3.99 48.00
C HIS A 35 36.22 -4.39 48.79
N ALA A 36 36.20 -4.22 50.11
CA ALA A 36 37.26 -4.72 50.99
C ALA A 36 37.40 -6.26 50.98
N SER A 37 36.37 -6.98 50.50
CA SER A 37 36.27 -8.44 50.56
C SER A 37 36.62 -9.15 49.24
N GLY A 38 37.19 -8.43 48.26
CA GLY A 38 37.63 -8.94 46.96
C GLY A 38 36.63 -8.68 45.82
N ASP A 39 36.73 -9.44 44.72
CA ASP A 39 35.82 -9.31 43.57
C ASP A 39 34.37 -9.68 43.94
N HIS A 40 33.39 -8.96 43.38
CA HIS A 40 31.96 -9.23 43.60
C HIS A 40 31.56 -10.61 43.04
N GLY A 41 32.25 -11.08 41.99
CA GLY A 41 32.07 -12.44 41.45
C GLY A 41 30.70 -12.69 40.80
N LEU A 42 30.03 -11.63 40.34
CA LEU A 42 28.81 -11.72 39.54
C LEU A 42 29.18 -11.72 38.06
N TYR A 43 28.62 -12.65 37.29
CA TYR A 43 28.71 -12.67 35.83
C TYR A 43 27.29 -12.72 35.28
N TRP A 44 26.96 -11.83 34.34
CA TRP A 44 25.59 -11.65 33.85
C TRP A 44 25.50 -11.58 32.32
N ASP A 45 24.30 -11.90 31.81
CA ASP A 45 23.85 -11.69 30.44
C ASP A 45 22.54 -10.88 30.46
N GLY A 46 22.57 -9.67 29.90
CA GLY A 46 21.58 -8.64 30.17
C GLY A 46 21.52 -8.33 31.68
N THR A 47 20.42 -8.69 32.33
CA THR A 47 20.23 -8.55 33.79
C THR A 47 20.26 -9.88 34.54
N LEU A 48 20.48 -11.01 33.86
CA LEU A 48 20.45 -12.33 34.49
C LEU A 48 21.85 -12.77 34.91
N VAL A 49 21.98 -13.24 36.15
CA VAL A 49 23.19 -13.92 36.63
C VAL A 49 23.35 -15.25 35.90
N VAL A 50 24.41 -15.39 35.10
CA VAL A 50 24.76 -16.62 34.37
C VAL A 50 25.78 -17.47 35.11
N LYS A 51 26.65 -16.83 35.90
CA LYS A 51 27.69 -17.50 36.69
C LYS A 51 27.97 -16.69 37.95
N VAL A 52 28.36 -17.38 39.01
CA VAL A 52 28.74 -16.78 40.29
C VAL A 52 30.10 -17.29 40.74
N ALA A 53 30.85 -16.43 41.42
CA ALA A 53 32.14 -16.72 42.04
C ALA A 53 32.31 -15.83 43.28
N ALA A 54 33.45 -15.97 43.97
CA ALA A 54 33.90 -15.07 45.04
C ALA A 54 32.79 -14.65 46.04
N GLN A 55 32.53 -13.35 46.20
CA GLN A 55 31.52 -12.84 47.12
C GLN A 55 30.11 -13.33 46.78
N ALA A 56 29.69 -13.28 45.51
CA ALA A 56 28.37 -13.75 45.08
C ALA A 56 28.09 -15.20 45.49
N LEU A 57 29.08 -16.09 45.32
CA LEU A 57 28.96 -17.49 45.71
C LEU A 57 28.81 -17.64 47.24
N ARG A 58 29.60 -16.90 48.02
CA ARG A 58 29.51 -16.91 49.50
C ARG A 58 28.18 -16.36 50.01
N LEU A 59 27.63 -15.36 49.33
CA LEU A 59 26.33 -14.75 49.65
C LEU A 59 25.13 -15.58 49.16
N GLY A 60 25.37 -16.75 48.55
CA GLY A 60 24.32 -17.67 48.12
C GLY A 60 23.58 -17.24 46.86
N VAL A 61 24.13 -16.30 46.08
CA VAL A 61 23.57 -15.94 44.77
C VAL A 61 23.61 -17.15 43.85
N ARG A 62 22.52 -17.43 43.14
CA ARG A 62 22.42 -18.56 42.22
C ARG A 62 22.36 -18.09 40.76
N PRO A 63 22.96 -18.83 39.82
CA PRO A 63 22.67 -18.66 38.41
C PRO A 63 21.16 -18.73 38.14
N GLY A 64 20.64 -17.84 37.31
CA GLY A 64 19.22 -17.70 37.03
C GLY A 64 18.49 -16.64 37.88
N TRP A 65 19.16 -16.00 38.85
CA TRP A 65 18.63 -14.80 39.49
C TRP A 65 18.74 -13.59 38.57
N LYS A 66 17.81 -12.64 38.68
CA LYS A 66 17.81 -11.41 37.88
C LYS A 66 18.22 -10.22 38.76
N ILE A 67 19.24 -9.49 38.36
CA ILE A 67 19.64 -8.23 39.00
C ILE A 67 18.59 -7.18 38.65
N HIS A 68 17.90 -6.65 39.66
CA HIS A 68 16.84 -5.66 39.48
C HIS A 68 17.29 -4.25 39.86
N MET A 69 18.09 -4.12 40.91
CA MET A 69 18.62 -2.83 41.36
C MET A 69 20.07 -2.95 41.83
N VAL A 70 20.84 -1.88 41.64
CA VAL A 70 22.16 -1.68 42.25
C VAL A 70 22.14 -0.32 42.96
N ASP A 71 22.42 -0.32 44.26
CA ASP A 71 22.36 0.86 45.14
C ASP A 71 21.05 1.65 45.09
N GLY A 72 19.92 0.93 44.97
CA GLY A 72 18.60 1.54 44.89
C GLY A 72 18.23 2.10 43.51
N HIS A 73 19.13 2.03 42.53
CA HIS A 73 18.84 2.35 41.14
C HIS A 73 18.37 1.11 40.39
N VAL A 74 17.20 1.18 39.74
CA VAL A 74 16.72 0.14 38.83
C VAL A 74 17.66 0.05 37.64
N VAL A 75 18.01 -1.19 37.26
CA VAL A 75 18.87 -1.47 36.10
C VAL A 75 18.05 -2.12 34.98
N HIS A 76 18.31 -1.73 33.74
CA HIS A 76 17.59 -2.24 32.58
C HIS A 76 18.42 -3.21 31.74
N ASP A 77 19.75 -3.04 31.72
CA ASP A 77 20.67 -3.87 30.96
C ASP A 77 21.99 -4.15 31.70
N GLY A 78 22.92 -4.84 31.02
CA GLY A 78 24.22 -5.18 31.57
C GLY A 78 25.17 -4.00 31.74
N ASN A 79 24.99 -2.91 30.98
CA ASN A 79 25.80 -1.70 31.07
C ASN A 79 25.43 -0.91 32.32
N ASP A 80 24.14 -0.79 32.64
CA ASP A 80 23.68 -0.18 33.88
C ASP A 80 24.29 -0.89 35.10
N ILE A 81 24.24 -2.22 35.12
CA ILE A 81 24.82 -3.04 36.19
C ILE A 81 26.32 -2.76 36.30
N TRP A 82 27.03 -2.82 35.17
CA TRP A 82 28.48 -2.60 35.13
C TRP A 82 28.85 -1.22 35.65
N MET A 83 28.22 -0.16 35.12
CA MET A 83 28.50 1.22 35.52
C MET A 83 28.32 1.43 37.03
N ARG A 84 27.22 0.93 37.59
CA ARG A 84 26.91 1.10 39.02
C ARG A 84 27.85 0.31 39.92
N LEU A 85 28.19 -0.92 39.53
CA LEU A 85 29.18 -1.71 40.28
C LEU A 85 30.59 -1.09 40.20
N GLN A 86 30.98 -0.54 39.05
CA GLN A 86 32.25 0.18 38.89
C GLN A 86 32.28 1.48 39.69
N GLU A 87 31.20 2.25 39.70
CA GLU A 87 31.10 3.49 40.47
C GLU A 87 31.33 3.23 41.97
N ALA A 88 30.64 2.23 42.53
CA ALA A 88 30.86 1.83 43.91
C ALA A 88 32.31 1.39 44.16
N LYS A 89 32.93 0.73 43.17
CA LYS A 89 34.32 0.25 43.22
C LYS A 89 35.30 1.40 43.27
N TRP A 90 35.14 2.41 42.42
CA TRP A 90 35.98 3.61 42.43
C TRP A 90 35.83 4.42 43.71
N GLN A 91 34.64 4.43 44.30
CA GLN A 91 34.37 5.09 45.58
C GLN A 91 34.79 4.25 46.80
N TRP A 92 35.35 3.04 46.60
CA TRP A 92 35.78 2.14 47.66
C TRP A 92 34.70 1.83 48.73
N ARG A 93 33.42 1.82 48.33
CA ARG A 93 32.28 1.62 49.24
C ARG A 93 31.55 0.32 48.95
N SER A 94 30.87 -0.25 49.95
CA SER A 94 29.93 -1.35 49.69
C SER A 94 28.83 -0.94 48.71
N CYS A 95 28.34 -1.90 47.92
CA CYS A 95 27.15 -1.73 47.09
C CYS A 95 26.08 -2.76 47.45
N TYR A 96 24.81 -2.35 47.31
CA TYR A 96 23.65 -3.20 47.57
C TYR A 96 23.03 -3.63 46.25
N VAL A 97 22.97 -4.94 46.01
CA VAL A 97 22.37 -5.51 44.81
C VAL A 97 21.07 -6.21 45.20
N SER A 98 19.97 -5.84 44.56
CA SER A 98 18.66 -6.48 44.73
C SER A 98 18.38 -7.42 43.57
N PHE A 99 18.08 -8.67 43.89
CA PHE A 99 17.81 -9.74 42.94
C PHE A 99 16.34 -10.13 42.97
N VAL A 100 15.71 -10.30 41.82
CA VAL A 100 14.52 -11.15 41.72
C VAL A 100 14.99 -12.60 41.79
N THR A 101 14.44 -13.36 42.73
CA THR A 101 14.86 -14.75 43.00
C THR A 101 13.81 -15.78 42.59
N ASP A 102 12.60 -15.33 42.26
CA ASP A 102 11.55 -16.18 41.74
C ASP A 102 11.89 -16.64 40.31
N THR A 103 12.45 -17.85 40.23
CA THR A 103 12.83 -18.46 38.95
C THR A 103 11.63 -18.71 38.03
N ALA A 104 10.40 -18.88 38.55
CA ALA A 104 9.21 -19.05 37.73
C ALA A 104 8.83 -17.73 37.06
N PHE A 105 8.85 -16.63 37.82
CA PHE A 105 8.66 -15.27 37.29
C PHE A 105 9.72 -14.89 36.23
N ILE A 106 11.00 -15.17 36.50
CA ILE A 106 12.08 -14.86 35.55
C ILE A 106 11.94 -15.69 34.26
N ARG A 107 11.51 -16.96 34.36
CA ARG A 107 11.24 -17.81 33.19
C ARG A 107 10.04 -17.31 32.39
N SER A 108 8.94 -16.93 33.03
CA SER A 108 7.75 -16.43 32.34
C SER A 108 8.02 -15.09 31.65
N GLU A 109 8.74 -14.17 32.31
CA GLU A 109 9.18 -12.91 31.71
C GLU A 109 10.03 -13.14 30.46
N ARG A 110 11.03 -14.04 30.53
CA ARG A 110 11.86 -14.41 29.37
C ARG A 110 11.06 -15.03 28.23
N ALA A 111 10.11 -15.90 28.56
CA ALA A 111 9.23 -16.50 27.56
C ALA A 111 8.39 -15.43 26.85
N MET A 112 7.84 -14.47 27.59
CA MET A 112 7.10 -13.33 27.02
C MET A 112 8.00 -12.46 26.14
N THR A 113 9.19 -12.07 26.59
CA THR A 113 10.13 -11.28 25.78
C THR A 113 10.53 -12.02 24.50
N ARG A 114 10.77 -13.34 24.57
CA ARG A 114 11.09 -14.15 23.39
C ARG A 114 9.92 -14.20 22.42
N LEU A 115 8.69 -14.39 22.91
CA LEU A 115 7.49 -14.37 22.08
C LEU A 115 7.29 -12.99 21.42
N GLN A 116 7.52 -11.91 22.15
CA GLN A 116 7.47 -10.55 21.60
C GLN A 116 8.54 -10.34 20.52
N ALA A 117 9.76 -10.81 20.72
CA ALA A 117 10.82 -10.71 19.72
C ALA A 117 10.53 -11.54 18.47
N ILE A 118 9.98 -12.76 18.63
CA ILE A 118 9.53 -13.61 17.52
C ILE A 118 8.43 -12.89 16.73
N LYS A 119 7.42 -12.36 17.43
CA LYS A 119 6.33 -11.60 16.80
C LYS A 119 6.84 -10.36 16.09
N ALA A 120 7.73 -9.59 16.70
CA ALA A 120 8.31 -8.40 16.09
C ALA A 120 9.12 -8.73 14.83
N GLU A 121 9.86 -9.84 14.82
CA GLU A 121 10.59 -10.30 13.65
C GLU A 121 9.64 -10.81 12.55
N GLU A 122 8.54 -11.47 12.93
CA GLU A 122 7.49 -11.87 12.00
C GLU A 122 6.79 -10.64 11.38
N ASP A 123 6.44 -9.65 12.19
CA ASP A 123 5.90 -8.37 11.74
C ASP A 123 6.88 -7.63 10.80
N ARG A 124 8.17 -7.62 11.14
CA ARG A 124 9.23 -7.06 10.28
C ARG A 124 9.29 -7.77 8.92
N LYS A 125 9.25 -9.11 8.92
CA LYS A 125 9.21 -9.91 7.68
C LYS A 125 7.94 -9.69 6.88
N ASN A 126 6.81 -9.46 7.54
CA ASN A 126 5.54 -9.14 6.90
C ASN A 126 5.56 -7.78 6.18
N LEU A 127 6.43 -6.86 6.59
CA LEU A 127 6.63 -5.55 5.96
C LEU A 127 7.68 -5.56 4.84
N LEU A 128 8.41 -6.67 4.64
CA LEU A 128 9.38 -6.78 3.56
C LEU A 128 8.67 -6.71 2.19
N PRO A 129 9.29 -6.03 1.21
CA PRO A 129 8.78 -6.02 -0.15
C PRO A 129 8.76 -7.44 -0.71
N PHE A 130 7.84 -7.69 -1.63
CA PHE A 130 7.86 -8.92 -2.40
C PHE A 130 9.05 -8.94 -3.35
N GLU A 131 9.58 -10.13 -3.64
CA GLU A 131 10.67 -10.31 -4.60
C GLU A 131 10.23 -9.98 -6.04
N GLY A 132 8.93 -10.15 -6.34
CA GLY A 132 8.32 -9.83 -7.62
C GLY A 132 6.83 -10.13 -7.61
N ASN A 133 6.17 -9.91 -8.74
CA ASN A 133 4.72 -10.17 -8.89
C ASN A 133 4.33 -11.66 -8.90
N HIS A 134 5.30 -12.57 -8.77
CA HIS A 134 5.12 -14.01 -8.64
C HIS A 134 5.57 -14.55 -7.27
N ASP A 135 5.84 -13.68 -6.31
CA ASP A 135 6.18 -14.06 -4.94
C ASP A 135 5.08 -14.99 -4.36
N PRO A 136 5.41 -16.17 -3.80
CA PRO A 136 4.42 -17.14 -3.35
C PRO A 136 3.43 -16.59 -2.32
N LYS A 137 3.90 -15.70 -1.43
CA LYS A 137 3.03 -15.09 -0.41
C LYS A 137 2.11 -14.06 -1.05
N HIS A 138 2.61 -13.28 -2.01
CA HIS A 138 1.78 -12.36 -2.78
C HIS A 138 0.69 -13.10 -3.57
N MET A 139 1.07 -14.18 -4.26
CA MET A 139 0.12 -15.01 -5.02
C MET A 139 -0.94 -15.64 -4.13
N ALA A 140 -0.56 -16.13 -2.94
CA ALA A 140 -1.52 -16.65 -1.96
C ALA A 140 -2.54 -15.58 -1.52
N GLN A 141 -2.06 -14.36 -1.23
CA GLN A 141 -2.93 -13.23 -0.86
C GLN A 141 -3.90 -12.83 -1.98
N ILE A 142 -3.43 -12.82 -3.24
CA ILE A 142 -4.27 -12.55 -4.40
C ILE A 142 -5.32 -13.65 -4.58
N ALA A 143 -4.93 -14.92 -4.50
CA ALA A 143 -5.81 -16.06 -4.71
C ALA A 143 -6.91 -16.15 -3.64
N GLU A 144 -6.63 -15.69 -2.42
CA GLU A 144 -7.60 -15.58 -1.34
C GLU A 144 -8.66 -14.50 -1.61
N GLU A 145 -8.24 -13.31 -2.08
CA GLU A 145 -9.15 -12.18 -2.30
C GLU A 145 -9.94 -12.27 -3.62
N PHE A 146 -9.28 -12.67 -4.71
CA PHE A 146 -9.79 -12.58 -6.07
C PHE A 146 -10.04 -13.97 -6.65
N VAL A 147 -11.13 -14.58 -6.19
CA VAL A 147 -11.55 -15.92 -6.61
C VAL A 147 -12.24 -15.85 -7.99
N PHE A 148 -11.95 -16.82 -8.85
CA PHE A 148 -12.59 -16.91 -10.16
C PHE A 148 -14.08 -17.23 -10.04
N HIS A 149 -14.92 -16.36 -10.62
CA HIS A 149 -16.39 -16.48 -10.54
C HIS A 149 -17.04 -17.02 -11.82
N GLY A 150 -16.31 -17.13 -12.92
CA GLY A 150 -16.81 -17.67 -14.19
C GLY A 150 -16.38 -16.84 -15.40
N PHE A 151 -16.45 -17.44 -16.58
CA PHE A 151 -16.10 -16.74 -17.81
C PHE A 151 -17.25 -15.88 -18.31
N ILE A 152 -16.92 -14.64 -18.68
CA ILE A 152 -17.77 -13.71 -19.41
C ILE A 152 -17.29 -13.73 -20.86
N GLU A 153 -18.05 -14.41 -21.72
CA GLU A 153 -17.67 -14.69 -23.10
C GLU A 153 -17.33 -13.43 -23.91
N LYS A 154 -18.23 -12.45 -23.92
CA LYS A 154 -18.08 -11.22 -24.69
C LYS A 154 -17.24 -10.20 -23.93
N PRO A 155 -16.14 -9.68 -24.51
CA PRO A 155 -15.29 -8.70 -23.82
C PRO A 155 -15.99 -7.36 -23.54
N GLU A 156 -16.94 -6.96 -24.38
CA GLU A 156 -17.79 -5.78 -24.16
C GLU A 156 -18.69 -5.94 -22.92
N ASP A 157 -19.02 -7.17 -22.51
CA ASP A 157 -19.80 -7.44 -21.28
C ASP A 157 -18.94 -7.54 -20.01
N ARG A 158 -17.64 -7.22 -20.11
CA ARG A 158 -16.70 -7.23 -18.97
C ARG A 158 -16.49 -5.81 -18.42
N ALA A 159 -17.56 -5.05 -18.28
CA ALA A 159 -17.50 -3.76 -17.60
C ALA A 159 -17.41 -3.95 -16.07
N ILE A 160 -16.76 -3.01 -15.39
CA ILE A 160 -16.60 -3.02 -13.94
C ILE A 160 -17.42 -1.90 -13.31
N SER A 161 -18.15 -2.16 -12.23
CA SER A 161 -18.88 -1.12 -11.51
C SER A 161 -17.93 -0.24 -10.71
N PHE A 162 -18.36 1.00 -10.40
CA PHE A 162 -17.57 1.88 -9.54
C PHE A 162 -17.31 1.26 -8.15
N GLU A 163 -18.30 0.59 -7.56
CA GLU A 163 -18.15 -0.13 -6.28
C GLU A 163 -17.15 -1.28 -6.35
N GLN A 164 -17.19 -2.08 -7.43
CA GLN A 164 -16.24 -3.18 -7.65
C GLN A 164 -14.81 -2.65 -7.78
N LEU A 165 -14.64 -1.53 -8.48
CA LEU A 165 -13.33 -0.90 -8.62
C LEU A 165 -12.84 -0.31 -7.28
N GLN A 166 -13.73 0.27 -6.47
CA GLN A 166 -13.38 0.72 -5.11
C GLN A 166 -12.84 -0.44 -4.25
N ARG A 167 -13.40 -1.65 -4.37
CA ARG A 167 -12.88 -2.86 -3.70
C ARG A 167 -11.44 -3.16 -4.12
N ILE A 168 -11.15 -3.16 -5.43
CA ILE A 168 -9.81 -3.38 -5.98
C ILE A 168 -8.82 -2.34 -5.43
N VAL A 169 -9.20 -1.06 -5.46
CA VAL A 169 -8.34 0.04 -4.99
C VAL A 169 -8.12 -0.02 -3.48
N LYS A 170 -9.15 -0.35 -2.70
CA LYS A 170 -9.03 -0.54 -1.25
C LYS A 170 -8.02 -1.64 -0.92
N TRP A 171 -8.18 -2.81 -1.53
CA TRP A 171 -7.24 -3.92 -1.32
C TRP A 171 -5.81 -3.53 -1.74
N SER A 172 -5.67 -2.84 -2.87
CA SER A 172 -4.37 -2.38 -3.36
C SER A 172 -3.71 -1.38 -2.40
N LYS A 173 -4.48 -0.46 -1.81
CA LYS A 173 -3.99 0.46 -0.79
C LYS A 173 -3.42 -0.27 0.43
N GLU A 174 -4.06 -1.35 0.86
CA GLU A 174 -3.64 -2.16 2.00
C GLU A 174 -2.35 -2.94 1.71
N HIS A 175 -2.10 -3.34 0.46
CA HIS A 175 -1.00 -4.24 0.09
C HIS A 175 0.20 -3.56 -0.63
N CYS A 176 -0.01 -2.40 -1.24
CA CYS A 176 0.99 -1.76 -2.10
C CYS A 176 2.29 -1.37 -1.39
N HIS A 177 2.27 -1.27 -0.07
CA HIS A 177 3.45 -1.01 0.74
C HIS A 177 4.55 -2.09 0.60
N ARG A 178 4.25 -3.22 -0.04
CA ARG A 178 5.18 -4.31 -0.33
C ARG A 178 5.57 -4.36 -1.81
N TRP A 179 5.01 -3.51 -2.65
CA TRP A 179 5.27 -3.47 -4.08
C TRP A 179 6.36 -2.47 -4.41
N ARG A 180 7.07 -2.71 -5.51
CA ARG A 180 8.08 -1.80 -6.05
C ARG A 180 7.76 -1.50 -7.50
N ASP A 181 8.11 -0.30 -7.95
CA ASP A 181 8.00 0.03 -9.37
C ASP A 181 8.85 -0.98 -10.19
N PRO A 182 8.20 -1.77 -11.06
CA PRO A 182 8.87 -2.83 -11.80
C PRO A 182 9.52 -2.33 -13.10
N LEU A 183 9.27 -1.08 -13.49
CA LEU A 183 9.80 -0.53 -14.74
C LEU A 183 11.28 -0.19 -14.59
N PRO A 184 12.07 -0.33 -15.67
CA PRO A 184 13.48 0.08 -15.67
C PRO A 184 13.61 1.60 -15.55
N LEU A 185 14.79 2.09 -15.14
CA LEU A 185 15.03 3.51 -14.86
C LEU A 185 14.81 4.40 -16.08
N GLU A 186 15.06 3.86 -17.28
CA GLU A 186 14.86 4.51 -18.57
C GLU A 186 13.37 4.78 -18.85
N GLU A 187 12.47 3.96 -18.31
CA GLU A 187 11.02 4.06 -18.51
C GLU A 187 10.31 4.68 -17.30
N SER A 188 10.88 4.55 -16.10
CA SER A 188 10.33 5.12 -14.88
C SER A 188 11.38 5.66 -13.94
N ARG A 189 11.26 6.93 -13.58
CA ARG A 189 12.09 7.57 -12.55
C ARG A 189 11.84 7.02 -11.15
N THR A 190 10.69 6.37 -10.93
CA THR A 190 10.39 5.69 -9.67
C THR A 190 10.83 4.23 -9.65
N SER A 191 11.62 3.79 -10.65
CA SER A 191 12.13 2.42 -10.75
C SER A 191 12.69 1.90 -9.43
N GLY A 192 12.21 0.73 -8.99
CA GLY A 192 12.60 0.09 -7.74
C GLY A 192 12.09 0.79 -6.46
N MET A 193 11.50 1.99 -6.54
CA MET A 193 10.91 2.67 -5.38
C MET A 193 9.69 1.91 -4.87
N LYS A 194 9.49 1.96 -3.55
CA LYS A 194 8.32 1.38 -2.89
C LYS A 194 7.06 2.13 -3.29
N ILE A 195 6.09 1.41 -3.84
CA ILE A 195 4.83 1.98 -4.32
C ILE A 195 3.95 2.40 -3.11
N ASN A 196 3.26 3.52 -3.28
CA ASN A 196 2.18 3.97 -2.40
C ASN A 196 1.05 4.59 -3.24
N MET A 197 -0.08 4.94 -2.63
CA MET A 197 -1.25 5.47 -3.34
C MET A 197 -1.05 6.87 -3.95
N ASP A 198 -0.01 7.61 -3.56
CA ASP A 198 0.23 8.96 -4.05
C ASP A 198 0.78 8.98 -5.49
N PHE A 199 1.45 7.89 -5.89
CA PHE A 199 2.01 7.72 -7.24
C PHE A 199 1.73 6.37 -7.90
N MET A 200 0.99 5.46 -7.25
CA MET A 200 0.54 4.22 -7.90
C MET A 200 -0.23 4.56 -9.19
N SER A 201 0.22 3.99 -10.31
CA SER A 201 -0.44 4.09 -11.61
C SER A 201 -1.26 2.84 -11.93
N ILE A 202 -2.12 2.90 -12.95
CA ILE A 202 -2.82 1.72 -13.46
C ILE A 202 -1.82 0.68 -14.00
N LEU A 203 -0.65 1.09 -14.53
CA LEU A 203 0.46 0.19 -14.89
C LEU A 203 0.96 -0.63 -13.68
N HIS A 204 1.18 0.04 -12.55
CA HIS A 204 1.60 -0.64 -11.31
C HIS A 204 0.53 -1.64 -10.85
N LEU A 205 -0.73 -1.21 -10.82
CA LEU A 205 -1.86 -2.06 -10.45
C LEU A 205 -1.98 -3.27 -11.40
N HIS A 206 -1.78 -3.04 -12.69
CA HIS A 206 -1.84 -4.10 -13.68
C HIS A 206 -0.69 -5.11 -13.53
N HIS A 207 0.53 -4.66 -13.25
CA HIS A 207 1.69 -5.53 -13.03
C HIS A 207 1.58 -6.34 -11.75
N TRP A 208 1.22 -5.70 -10.64
CA TRP A 208 1.23 -6.32 -9.31
C TRP A 208 -0.06 -7.03 -8.95
N LEU A 209 -1.20 -6.68 -9.54
CA LEU A 209 -2.48 -7.30 -9.21
C LEU A 209 -3.14 -7.97 -10.41
N VAL A 210 -3.48 -7.22 -11.46
CA VAL A 210 -4.33 -7.77 -12.55
C VAL A 210 -3.66 -8.95 -13.26
N LYS A 211 -2.41 -8.78 -13.69
CA LYS A 211 -1.66 -9.86 -14.35
C LYS A 211 -1.52 -11.10 -13.47
N PRO A 212 -0.97 -11.04 -12.25
CA PRO A 212 -0.83 -12.24 -11.43
C PRO A 212 -2.17 -12.90 -11.10
N ALA A 213 -3.19 -12.13 -10.73
CA ALA A 213 -4.52 -12.68 -10.41
C ALA A 213 -5.15 -13.43 -11.59
N ALA A 214 -5.01 -12.89 -12.80
CA ALA A 214 -5.57 -13.47 -14.02
C ALA A 214 -4.82 -14.70 -14.55
N LYS A 215 -3.63 -15.02 -14.03
CA LYS A 215 -2.70 -15.99 -14.63
C LYS A 215 -3.27 -17.41 -14.69
N ASP A 216 -3.76 -17.92 -13.57
CA ASP A 216 -4.13 -19.33 -13.44
C ASP A 216 -5.34 -19.73 -14.29
N LYS A 217 -6.22 -18.78 -14.59
CA LYS A 217 -7.43 -19.00 -15.40
C LYS A 217 -7.38 -18.34 -16.77
N ALA A 218 -6.29 -17.65 -17.11
CA ALA A 218 -6.17 -16.81 -18.29
C ALA A 218 -7.41 -15.90 -18.50
N CYS A 219 -7.93 -15.34 -17.40
CA CYS A 219 -9.18 -14.58 -17.36
C CYS A 219 -8.92 -13.06 -17.28
N SER A 220 -9.97 -12.26 -17.21
CA SER A 220 -9.86 -10.82 -16.94
C SER A 220 -9.98 -10.55 -15.44
N MET A 221 -9.65 -9.34 -15.00
CA MET A 221 -9.86 -8.97 -13.60
C MET A 221 -11.35 -9.01 -13.24
N VAL A 222 -12.23 -8.59 -14.15
CA VAL A 222 -13.68 -8.59 -13.93
C VAL A 222 -14.21 -10.01 -13.67
N GLU A 223 -13.68 -11.03 -14.34
CA GLU A 223 -14.06 -12.44 -14.15
C GLU A 223 -13.64 -13.01 -12.77
N LEU A 224 -12.73 -12.31 -12.07
CA LEU A 224 -12.34 -12.58 -10.67
C LEU A 224 -13.14 -11.76 -9.65
N ILE A 225 -13.97 -10.83 -10.12
CA ILE A 225 -14.87 -10.03 -9.28
C ILE A 225 -16.31 -10.52 -9.40
N THR A 226 -16.70 -11.00 -10.58
CA THR A 226 -18.04 -11.55 -10.84
C THR A 226 -18.04 -12.49 -12.04
N GLY A 227 -19.00 -13.42 -12.07
CA GLY A 227 -19.31 -14.26 -13.23
C GLY A 227 -20.48 -13.72 -14.06
N GLN A 228 -21.06 -12.58 -13.66
CA GLN A 228 -22.22 -11.99 -14.32
C GLN A 228 -21.80 -11.08 -15.46
N LYS A 229 -22.55 -11.10 -16.56
CA LYS A 229 -22.39 -10.15 -17.67
C LYS A 229 -22.71 -8.73 -17.18
N GLN A 230 -21.81 -7.80 -17.46
CA GLN A 230 -21.95 -6.38 -17.10
C GLN A 230 -21.78 -5.54 -18.36
N THR A 231 -22.90 -5.14 -18.97
CA THR A 231 -22.88 -4.24 -20.13
C THR A 231 -22.51 -2.82 -19.67
N PRO A 232 -21.53 -2.15 -20.31
CA PRO A 232 -21.08 -0.83 -19.90
C PRO A 232 -22.13 0.23 -20.15
N ARG A 233 -22.22 1.20 -19.24
CA ARG A 233 -22.92 2.46 -19.48
C ARG A 233 -22.00 3.51 -20.11
N TRP A 234 -20.70 3.37 -19.88
CA TRP A 234 -19.64 4.25 -20.38
C TRP A 234 -18.40 3.43 -20.73
N CYS A 235 -17.73 3.81 -21.81
CA CYS A 235 -16.37 3.37 -22.10
C CYS A 235 -15.38 4.42 -21.62
N VAL A 236 -14.28 3.99 -21.01
CA VAL A 236 -13.28 4.89 -20.45
C VAL A 236 -12.02 4.86 -21.31
N ILE A 237 -11.67 6.01 -21.87
CA ILE A 237 -10.39 6.22 -22.56
C ILE A 237 -9.44 6.87 -21.55
N HIS A 238 -8.33 6.18 -21.27
CA HIS A 238 -7.29 6.69 -20.39
C HIS A 238 -5.95 6.05 -20.73
N TRP A 239 -4.86 6.75 -20.40
CA TRP A 239 -3.53 6.16 -20.46
C TRP A 239 -3.23 5.35 -19.18
N TRP A 240 -2.43 4.29 -19.31
CA TRP A 240 -2.22 3.36 -18.18
C TRP A 240 -1.27 3.90 -17.11
N GLY A 241 -0.47 4.92 -17.37
CA GLY A 241 0.32 5.57 -16.32
C GLY A 241 -0.49 6.54 -15.45
N GLU A 242 -1.79 6.68 -15.70
CA GLU A 242 -2.67 7.49 -14.85
C GLU A 242 -2.61 7.04 -13.40
N ARG A 243 -2.58 8.00 -12.46
CA ARG A 243 -2.58 7.69 -11.04
C ARG A 243 -3.91 7.06 -10.66
N VAL A 244 -3.88 5.95 -9.92
CA VAL A 244 -5.10 5.25 -9.47
C VAL A 244 -6.00 6.19 -8.67
N SER A 245 -5.42 7.05 -7.83
CA SER A 245 -6.17 8.02 -7.04
C SER A 245 -6.85 9.10 -7.90
N ASP A 246 -6.22 9.54 -8.97
CA ASP A 246 -6.81 10.52 -9.90
C ASP A 246 -7.89 9.86 -10.77
N PHE A 247 -7.62 8.64 -11.26
CA PHE A 247 -8.58 7.82 -12.00
C PHE A 247 -9.89 7.63 -11.22
N MET A 248 -9.79 7.29 -9.92
CA MET A 248 -10.97 7.13 -9.06
C MET A 248 -11.73 8.45 -8.85
N LYS A 249 -11.03 9.57 -8.64
CA LYS A 249 -11.66 10.90 -8.50
C LYS A 249 -12.38 11.30 -9.79
N CYS A 250 -11.81 10.98 -10.95
CA CYS A 250 -12.43 11.24 -12.24
C CYS A 250 -13.74 10.47 -12.42
N LEU A 251 -13.76 9.17 -12.11
CA LEU A 251 -14.98 8.37 -12.15
C LEU A 251 -16.03 8.89 -11.15
N GLU A 252 -15.63 9.15 -9.91
CA GLU A 252 -16.51 9.69 -8.87
C GLU A 252 -17.11 11.04 -9.30
N CYS A 253 -16.30 11.91 -9.90
CA CYS A 253 -16.78 13.19 -10.44
C CYS A 253 -17.85 12.98 -11.51
N GLN A 254 -17.65 12.06 -12.45
CA GLN A 254 -18.66 11.77 -13.46
C GLN A 254 -19.93 11.19 -12.83
N VAL A 255 -19.78 10.21 -11.94
CA VAL A 255 -20.90 9.58 -11.22
C VAL A 255 -21.75 10.64 -10.54
N ASN A 256 -21.12 11.57 -9.82
CA ASN A 256 -21.82 12.64 -9.10
C ASN A 256 -22.45 13.66 -10.05
N VAL A 257 -21.71 14.18 -11.03
CA VAL A 257 -22.20 15.23 -11.94
C VAL A 257 -23.34 14.73 -12.84
N ARG A 258 -23.30 13.45 -13.24
CA ARG A 258 -24.32 12.81 -14.08
C ARG A 258 -25.44 12.14 -13.26
N GLY A 259 -25.41 12.21 -11.92
CA GLY A 259 -26.41 11.56 -11.06
C GLY A 259 -26.50 10.05 -11.25
N LEU A 260 -25.37 9.39 -11.54
CA LEU A 260 -25.32 7.96 -11.81
C LEU A 260 -25.28 7.16 -10.50
N PRO A 261 -25.88 5.96 -10.45
CA PRO A 261 -25.71 5.08 -9.29
C PRO A 261 -24.27 4.53 -9.24
N HIS A 262 -23.77 4.23 -8.05
CA HIS A 262 -22.43 3.62 -7.87
C HIS A 262 -22.32 2.22 -8.50
N SER A 263 -23.45 1.53 -8.73
CA SER A 263 -23.51 0.29 -9.50
C SER A 263 -23.29 0.48 -11.01
N THR A 264 -23.14 1.71 -11.50
CA THR A 264 -22.86 2.01 -12.91
C THR A 264 -21.59 1.32 -13.36
N CYS A 265 -21.68 0.59 -14.47
CA CYS A 265 -20.59 -0.17 -15.04
C CYS A 265 -19.83 0.65 -16.09
N PHE A 266 -18.51 0.63 -15.97
CA PHE A 266 -17.54 1.28 -16.85
C PHE A 266 -16.72 0.21 -17.57
N TRP A 267 -16.62 0.29 -18.89
CA TRP A 267 -15.66 -0.53 -19.62
C TRP A 267 -14.29 0.13 -19.53
N VAL A 268 -13.34 -0.56 -18.89
CA VAL A 268 -11.98 -0.09 -18.67
C VAL A 268 -11.02 -1.18 -19.14
N ALA A 269 -10.24 -0.90 -20.18
CA ALA A 269 -9.41 -1.90 -20.86
C ALA A 269 -8.51 -2.69 -19.90
N ALA A 270 -7.89 -2.00 -18.93
CA ALA A 270 -6.98 -2.58 -17.94
C ALA A 270 -7.61 -3.70 -17.08
N PHE A 271 -8.94 -3.73 -16.94
CA PHE A 271 -9.66 -4.73 -16.14
C PHE A 271 -10.49 -5.71 -16.99
N ALA A 272 -10.97 -5.26 -18.16
CA ALA A 272 -11.81 -6.04 -19.06
C ALA A 272 -11.02 -7.02 -19.94
N VAL A 273 -9.78 -6.67 -20.30
CA VAL A 273 -8.90 -7.50 -21.13
C VAL A 273 -8.36 -8.69 -20.34
N ARG A 274 -8.18 -9.82 -21.02
CA ARG A 274 -7.49 -11.01 -20.50
C ARG A 274 -6.00 -10.87 -20.81
N PRO A 275 -5.14 -10.51 -19.86
CA PRO A 275 -3.76 -10.10 -20.16
C PRO A 275 -2.83 -11.25 -20.56
N HIS A 276 -3.26 -12.51 -20.40
CA HIS A 276 -2.50 -13.71 -20.76
C HIS A 276 -3.00 -14.40 -22.03
N LEU A 277 -4.05 -13.86 -22.64
CA LEU A 277 -4.41 -14.23 -24.00
C LEU A 277 -3.75 -13.24 -24.95
N SER A 278 -3.51 -13.66 -26.19
CA SER A 278 -3.00 -12.74 -27.20
C SER A 278 -3.87 -11.49 -27.26
N SER A 279 -3.22 -10.37 -27.61
CA SER A 279 -3.91 -9.17 -28.04
C SER A 279 -5.01 -9.55 -29.03
N ASP A 280 -6.03 -8.72 -29.14
CA ASP A 280 -6.89 -8.79 -30.31
C ASP A 280 -5.99 -8.59 -31.54
N ASP A 281 -5.52 -9.70 -32.12
CA ASP A 281 -4.81 -9.76 -33.40
C ASP A 281 -5.83 -9.55 -34.52
N VAL A 282 -6.65 -8.52 -34.34
CA VAL A 282 -7.61 -8.10 -35.32
C VAL A 282 -6.84 -7.22 -36.27
N VAL A 283 -6.64 -7.71 -37.48
CA VAL A 283 -6.03 -6.96 -38.59
C VAL A 283 -6.78 -5.64 -38.84
N ASP A 284 -8.08 -5.65 -38.56
CA ASP A 284 -9.00 -4.52 -38.67
C ASP A 284 -9.26 -3.84 -37.31
N PRO A 285 -8.68 -2.65 -37.07
CA PRO A 285 -8.88 -1.89 -35.82
C PRO A 285 -10.35 -1.59 -35.48
N THR A 286 -11.25 -1.57 -36.46
CA THR A 286 -12.68 -1.29 -36.25
C THR A 286 -13.41 -2.42 -35.52
N ARG A 287 -12.82 -3.62 -35.44
CA ARG A 287 -13.42 -4.79 -34.80
C ARG A 287 -12.80 -5.13 -33.45
N THR A 288 -12.03 -4.21 -32.89
CA THR A 288 -11.40 -4.35 -31.57
C THR A 288 -12.44 -4.46 -30.46
N ARG A 289 -12.06 -5.09 -29.34
CA ARG A 289 -12.81 -5.11 -28.07
C ARG A 289 -13.36 -3.73 -27.67
N PHE A 290 -12.58 -2.68 -27.89
CA PHE A 290 -12.97 -1.32 -27.54
C PHE A 290 -14.16 -0.83 -28.37
N VAL A 291 -14.11 -0.97 -29.70
CA VAL A 291 -15.23 -0.53 -30.57
C VAL A 291 -16.52 -1.24 -30.20
N ARG A 292 -16.44 -2.56 -29.93
CA ARG A 292 -17.58 -3.35 -29.44
C ARG A 292 -18.10 -2.85 -28.08
N ALA A 293 -17.20 -2.48 -27.16
CA ALA A 293 -17.58 -1.91 -25.88
C ALA A 293 -18.25 -0.54 -26.05
N MET A 294 -17.78 0.28 -26.99
CA MET A 294 -18.35 1.59 -27.30
C MET A 294 -19.76 1.46 -27.88
N GLU A 295 -19.98 0.51 -28.80
CA GLU A 295 -21.31 0.19 -29.30
C GLU A 295 -22.23 -0.24 -28.16
N ALA A 296 -21.74 -1.14 -27.29
CA ALA A 296 -22.48 -1.59 -26.10
C ALA A 296 -22.81 -0.44 -25.12
N SER A 297 -21.93 0.57 -25.01
CA SER A 297 -22.17 1.78 -24.20
C SER A 297 -23.05 2.83 -24.89
N ARG A 298 -23.54 2.55 -26.11
CA ARG A 298 -24.30 3.48 -26.96
C ARG A 298 -23.52 4.76 -27.23
N SER A 299 -22.23 4.61 -27.54
CA SER A 299 -21.30 5.70 -27.86
C SER A 299 -21.18 6.74 -26.73
N ARG A 300 -21.27 6.28 -25.48
CA ARG A 300 -20.98 7.08 -24.28
C ARG A 300 -19.55 6.84 -23.84
N VAL A 301 -18.77 7.90 -23.82
CA VAL A 301 -17.31 7.85 -23.64
C VAL A 301 -16.88 8.86 -22.60
N LEU A 302 -16.09 8.39 -21.63
CA LEU A 302 -15.39 9.21 -20.65
C LEU A 302 -13.91 9.24 -21.03
N LEU A 303 -13.43 10.40 -21.47
CA LEU A 303 -12.02 10.66 -21.74
C LEU A 303 -11.36 11.27 -20.51
N MET A 304 -10.35 10.58 -19.98
CA MET A 304 -9.57 11.05 -18.84
C MET A 304 -8.27 11.71 -19.30
N MET A 305 -8.06 12.95 -18.87
CA MET A 305 -6.84 13.70 -19.09
C MET A 305 -6.06 13.82 -17.78
N ASP A 306 -4.77 13.46 -17.81
CA ASP A 306 -3.86 13.83 -16.73
C ASP A 306 -3.55 15.32 -16.80
N SER A 307 -3.46 15.93 -15.62
CA SER A 307 -2.86 17.25 -15.47
C SER A 307 -1.36 17.20 -15.67
N LYS A 308 -0.78 18.36 -15.93
CA LYS A 308 0.67 18.55 -15.97
C LYS A 308 1.28 18.12 -14.65
N LYS A 309 2.17 17.14 -14.72
CA LYS A 309 3.02 16.67 -13.63
C LYS A 309 4.46 17.07 -13.96
N GLU A 310 5.39 16.86 -13.02
CA GLU A 310 6.80 17.20 -13.23
C GLU A 310 7.38 16.51 -14.48
N HIS A 311 6.85 15.35 -14.86
CA HIS A 311 7.43 14.48 -15.89
C HIS A 311 6.40 13.87 -16.87
N SER A 312 5.13 14.27 -16.79
CA SER A 312 4.09 13.83 -17.73
C SER A 312 3.04 14.91 -17.91
N GLY A 313 2.22 14.73 -18.94
CA GLY A 313 1.10 15.60 -19.22
C GLY A 313 1.50 17.04 -19.61
N PRO A 314 0.50 17.92 -19.72
CA PRO A 314 -0.92 17.59 -19.67
C PRO A 314 -1.35 16.73 -20.88
N CYS A 315 -2.48 16.03 -20.77
CA CYS A 315 -3.11 15.28 -21.87
C CYS A 315 -2.25 14.13 -22.45
N THR A 316 -1.53 13.38 -21.61
CA THR A 316 -0.75 12.21 -22.01
C THR A 316 -1.57 11.18 -22.78
N ALA A 317 -2.87 11.02 -22.47
CA ALA A 317 -3.77 10.17 -23.25
C ALA A 317 -3.77 10.52 -24.75
N LEU A 318 -3.70 11.82 -25.10
CA LEU A 318 -3.66 12.30 -26.48
C LEU A 318 -2.27 12.19 -27.16
N ASN A 319 -1.28 11.66 -26.43
CA ASN A 319 0.00 11.27 -27.00
C ASN A 319 0.11 9.75 -27.16
N ARG A 320 -0.97 9.01 -26.91
CA ARG A 320 -1.01 7.54 -26.99
C ARG A 320 -1.89 7.14 -28.15
N LEU A 321 -1.27 6.49 -29.14
CA LEU A 321 -1.92 6.21 -30.42
C LEU A 321 -3.19 5.36 -30.28
N TRP A 322 -3.21 4.41 -29.34
CA TRP A 322 -4.42 3.65 -29.02
C TRP A 322 -5.53 4.56 -28.49
N CYS A 323 -5.26 5.47 -27.57
CA CYS A 323 -6.25 6.41 -27.06
C CYS A 323 -6.75 7.38 -28.13
N ASP A 324 -5.87 7.83 -29.03
CA ASP A 324 -6.26 8.68 -30.17
C ASP A 324 -7.16 7.92 -31.16
N PHE A 325 -6.80 6.68 -31.50
CA PHE A 325 -7.64 5.80 -32.32
C PHE A 325 -9.02 5.61 -31.68
N GLU A 326 -9.05 5.31 -30.38
CA GLU A 326 -10.27 5.15 -29.60
C GLU A 326 -11.13 6.42 -29.65
N LEU A 327 -10.54 7.60 -29.50
CA LEU A 327 -11.23 8.89 -29.57
C LEU A 327 -11.75 9.20 -30.97
N LEU A 328 -10.97 8.93 -32.02
CA LEU A 328 -11.37 9.13 -33.42
C LEU A 328 -12.55 8.23 -33.80
N ALA A 329 -12.55 6.98 -33.35
CA ALA A 329 -13.68 6.06 -33.54
C ALA A 329 -14.98 6.60 -32.91
N CYS A 330 -14.88 7.49 -31.92
CA CYS A 330 -16.03 8.19 -31.34
C CYS A 330 -16.44 9.44 -32.14
N ALA A 331 -15.47 10.15 -32.73
CA ALA A 331 -15.67 11.47 -33.35
C ALA A 331 -16.57 11.39 -34.60
N ASP A 332 -16.49 10.29 -35.34
CA ASP A 332 -17.28 10.08 -36.56
C ASP A 332 -18.76 9.76 -36.30
N ASN A 333 -19.15 9.51 -35.04
CA ASN A 333 -20.52 9.18 -34.68
C ASN A 333 -21.25 10.41 -34.11
N PRO A 334 -22.29 10.94 -34.78
CA PRO A 334 -23.00 12.16 -34.34
C PRO A 334 -23.78 11.97 -33.03
N HIS A 335 -24.05 10.74 -32.64
CA HIS A 335 -24.74 10.39 -31.39
C HIS A 335 -23.78 10.18 -30.22
N THR A 336 -22.47 10.30 -30.44
CA THR A 336 -21.48 10.18 -29.37
C THR A 336 -21.73 11.21 -28.27
N THR A 337 -21.75 10.72 -27.04
CA THR A 337 -21.72 11.54 -25.82
C THR A 337 -20.31 11.45 -25.25
N LEU A 338 -19.56 12.53 -25.37
CA LEU A 338 -18.19 12.64 -24.86
C LEU A 338 -18.18 13.50 -23.59
N ASP A 339 -17.66 12.90 -22.53
CA ASP A 339 -17.33 13.53 -21.26
C ASP A 339 -15.80 13.59 -21.14
N VAL A 340 -15.26 14.76 -20.81
CA VAL A 340 -13.81 14.97 -20.63
C VAL A 340 -13.56 15.35 -19.19
N VAL A 341 -12.79 14.54 -18.47
CA VAL A 341 -12.53 14.72 -17.03
C VAL A 341 -11.04 14.80 -16.75
N THR A 342 -10.68 15.62 -15.78
CA THR A 342 -9.30 15.77 -15.31
C THR A 342 -9.27 16.01 -13.81
N VAL A 343 -8.17 15.66 -13.16
CA VAL A 343 -7.86 16.15 -11.79
C VAL A 343 -6.86 17.29 -11.87
N GLN A 344 -7.19 18.42 -11.23
CA GLN A 344 -6.29 19.55 -11.02
C GLN A 344 -6.08 19.78 -9.53
N GLY A 345 -4.82 19.74 -9.11
CA GLY A 345 -4.47 19.71 -7.69
C GLY A 345 -5.11 18.50 -7.03
N ASN A 346 -6.14 18.74 -6.21
CA ASN A 346 -6.89 17.68 -5.52
C ASN A 346 -8.38 17.63 -5.90
N LYS A 347 -8.81 18.35 -6.95
CA LYS A 347 -10.21 18.40 -7.38
C LYS A 347 -10.36 17.90 -8.80
N ALA A 348 -11.37 17.07 -9.03
CA ALA A 348 -11.78 16.67 -10.37
C ALA A 348 -12.67 17.75 -11.00
N ALA A 349 -12.52 17.96 -12.30
CA ALA A 349 -13.37 18.83 -13.11
C ALA A 349 -13.80 18.07 -14.37
N LEU A 350 -15.06 18.24 -14.76
CA LEU A 350 -15.69 17.54 -15.87
C LEU A 350 -16.25 18.56 -16.87
N LEU A 351 -15.82 18.48 -18.12
CA LEU A 351 -16.55 19.04 -19.26
C LEU A 351 -17.47 17.96 -19.82
N MET A 352 -18.71 18.31 -20.08
CA MET A 352 -19.67 17.41 -20.71
C MET A 352 -20.44 18.11 -21.81
N ARG A 353 -20.88 17.36 -22.82
CA ARG A 353 -21.83 17.89 -23.81
C ARG A 353 -23.24 17.93 -23.20
N GLY A 354 -23.92 19.07 -23.36
CA GLY A 354 -25.27 19.29 -22.84
C GLY A 354 -25.32 19.57 -21.33
N PHE A 355 -26.48 19.32 -20.74
CA PHE A 355 -26.78 19.53 -19.32
C PHE A 355 -26.79 18.23 -18.54
N ASN A 356 -26.49 18.31 -17.25
CA ASN A 356 -26.95 17.29 -16.31
C ASN A 356 -28.45 17.47 -15.99
N ASP A 357 -29.03 16.54 -15.23
CA ASP A 357 -30.47 16.55 -14.96
C ASP A 357 -30.92 17.83 -14.21
N GLU A 358 -30.11 18.31 -13.26
CA GLU A 358 -30.39 19.53 -12.50
C GLU A 358 -30.33 20.78 -13.38
N GLU A 359 -29.29 20.92 -14.19
CA GLU A 359 -29.11 22.00 -15.17
C GLU A 359 -30.24 22.00 -16.21
N GLN A 360 -30.68 20.83 -16.66
CA GLN A 360 -31.80 20.70 -17.59
C GLN A 360 -33.12 21.14 -16.95
N VAL A 361 -33.35 20.80 -15.68
CA VAL A 361 -34.53 21.27 -14.92
C VAL A 361 -34.49 22.79 -14.76
N LEU A 362 -33.32 23.38 -14.49
CA LEU A 362 -33.16 24.83 -14.42
C LEU A 362 -33.46 25.48 -15.77
N GLU A 363 -32.86 24.99 -16.86
CA GLU A 363 -33.10 25.51 -18.21
C GLU A 363 -34.58 25.47 -18.60
N ASN A 364 -35.28 24.38 -18.29
CA ASN A 364 -36.70 24.23 -18.57
C ASN A 364 -37.57 25.19 -17.75
N ARG A 365 -37.14 25.56 -16.54
CA ARG A 365 -37.86 26.50 -15.67
C ARG A 365 -37.61 27.95 -16.06
N ASN A 366 -36.38 28.29 -16.40
CA ASN A 366 -35.96 29.63 -16.78
C ASN A 366 -34.84 29.54 -17.84
N PRO A 367 -35.16 29.79 -19.12
CA PRO A 367 -34.19 29.73 -20.21
C PRO A 367 -32.92 30.55 -19.91
N GLY A 368 -31.75 29.96 -20.17
CA GLY A 368 -30.43 30.49 -19.85
C GLY A 368 -29.91 30.16 -18.45
N SER A 369 -30.75 29.71 -17.51
CA SER A 369 -30.28 29.39 -16.16
C SER A 369 -29.50 28.07 -16.09
N GLY A 370 -29.82 27.09 -16.96
CA GLY A 370 -29.05 25.85 -17.07
C GLY A 370 -27.67 26.12 -17.67
N PHE A 371 -27.58 26.99 -18.68
CA PHE A 371 -26.30 27.45 -19.23
C PHE A 371 -25.43 28.17 -18.19
N ARG A 372 -26.01 29.02 -17.34
CA ARG A 372 -25.28 29.68 -16.24
C ARG A 372 -24.78 28.66 -15.22
N ALA A 373 -25.62 27.72 -14.79
CA ALA A 373 -25.24 26.66 -13.86
C ALA A 373 -24.11 25.78 -14.43
N LYS A 374 -24.22 25.38 -15.71
CA LYS A 374 -23.19 24.66 -16.44
C LYS A 374 -21.86 25.43 -16.49
N THR A 375 -21.92 26.71 -16.85
CA THR A 375 -20.72 27.58 -16.90
C THR A 375 -20.05 27.63 -15.54
N GLU A 376 -20.83 27.79 -14.46
CA GLU A 376 -20.32 27.81 -13.10
C GLU A 376 -19.70 26.48 -12.65
N ARG A 377 -20.26 25.34 -13.07
CA ARG A 377 -19.69 24.00 -12.81
C ARG A 377 -18.38 23.79 -13.57
N GLU A 378 -18.34 24.23 -14.83
CA GLU A 378 -17.24 23.95 -15.76
C GLU A 378 -16.10 24.99 -15.68
N LYS A 379 -16.30 26.13 -15.01
CA LYS A 379 -15.29 27.21 -14.89
C LYS A 379 -13.95 26.79 -14.28
N ALA A 380 -13.94 25.69 -13.51
CA ALA A 380 -12.73 25.16 -12.88
C ALA A 380 -11.96 24.18 -13.78
N PHE A 381 -12.46 23.90 -14.99
CA PHE A 381 -11.73 23.07 -15.94
C PHE A 381 -10.51 23.82 -16.50
N SER A 382 -9.41 23.09 -16.74
CA SER A 382 -8.13 23.70 -17.07
C SER A 382 -8.12 24.16 -18.52
N LEU A 383 -7.89 25.45 -18.70
CA LEU A 383 -7.66 26.02 -20.03
C LEU A 383 -6.36 25.47 -20.64
N GLU A 384 -5.31 25.20 -19.85
CA GLU A 384 -4.08 24.57 -20.37
C GLU A 384 -4.37 23.18 -20.96
N ILE A 385 -5.24 22.39 -20.34
CA ILE A 385 -5.67 21.08 -20.87
C ILE A 385 -6.50 21.25 -22.14
N ALA A 386 -7.41 22.22 -22.17
CA ALA A 386 -8.23 22.49 -23.35
C ALA A 386 -7.39 22.99 -24.54
N GLU A 387 -6.43 23.89 -24.31
CA GLU A 387 -5.52 24.38 -25.36
C GLU A 387 -4.61 23.25 -25.86
N ARG A 388 -4.04 22.47 -24.95
CA ARG A 388 -3.15 21.35 -25.32
C ARG A 388 -3.87 20.23 -26.05
N SER A 389 -5.13 19.97 -25.73
CA SER A 389 -5.90 18.96 -26.46
C SER A 389 -6.17 19.38 -27.91
N LEU A 390 -6.38 20.67 -28.16
CA LEU A 390 -6.55 21.23 -29.51
C LEU A 390 -5.26 21.21 -30.34
N ASP A 391 -4.09 21.26 -29.68
CA ASP A 391 -2.77 21.20 -30.33
C ASP A 391 -2.30 19.76 -30.65
N THR A 392 -3.12 18.74 -30.36
CA THR A 392 -2.75 17.33 -30.51
C THR A 392 -2.40 16.99 -31.96
N ARG A 393 -1.31 16.24 -32.14
CA ARG A 393 -0.83 15.73 -33.43
C ARG A 393 -0.74 14.22 -33.41
N ILE A 394 -1.77 13.55 -33.91
CA ILE A 394 -1.92 12.09 -33.88
C ILE A 394 -0.74 11.38 -34.56
N GLN A 395 -0.13 11.98 -35.58
CA GLN A 395 1.06 11.44 -36.24
C GLN A 395 2.28 11.30 -35.33
N ASN A 396 2.31 12.03 -34.20
CA ASN A 396 3.38 11.98 -33.22
C ASN A 396 3.05 11.06 -32.03
N ALA A 397 1.86 10.44 -32.04
CA ALA A 397 1.39 9.62 -30.94
C ALA A 397 2.17 8.30 -30.83
N GLN A 398 2.33 7.81 -29.60
CA GLN A 398 3.18 6.68 -29.28
C GLN A 398 2.36 5.43 -29.02
N ALA A 399 2.84 4.29 -29.52
CA ALA A 399 2.39 2.95 -29.11
C ALA A 399 3.55 2.23 -28.42
N SER A 400 3.24 1.38 -27.43
CA SER A 400 4.28 0.56 -26.78
C SER A 400 4.78 -0.55 -27.68
N ASP A 401 3.95 -1.03 -28.61
CA ASP A 401 4.35 -1.95 -29.68
C ASP A 401 4.57 -1.15 -30.98
N GLN A 402 5.75 -1.30 -31.58
CA GLN A 402 6.08 -0.65 -32.85
C GLN A 402 5.20 -1.15 -34.00
N GLY A 403 4.77 -2.42 -33.97
CA GLY A 403 3.84 -2.98 -34.94
C GLY A 403 2.47 -2.30 -34.90
N ASP A 404 2.01 -1.92 -33.70
CA ASP A 404 0.77 -1.16 -33.53
C ASP A 404 0.88 0.24 -34.12
N SER A 405 2.05 0.89 -33.96
CA SER A 405 2.26 2.26 -34.46
C SER A 405 2.03 2.36 -35.97
N ALA A 406 2.70 1.49 -36.74
CA ALA A 406 2.55 1.49 -38.19
C ALA A 406 1.13 1.11 -38.64
N ARG A 407 0.58 0.05 -38.03
CA ARG A 407 -0.75 -0.46 -38.35
C ARG A 407 -1.83 0.60 -38.15
N LEU A 408 -1.86 1.24 -36.97
CA LEU A 408 -2.89 2.21 -36.61
C LEU A 408 -2.75 3.51 -37.40
N LEU A 409 -1.53 4.05 -37.57
CA LEU A 409 -1.33 5.28 -38.34
C LEU A 409 -1.70 5.09 -39.81
N ASN A 410 -1.35 3.95 -40.42
CA ASN A 410 -1.77 3.65 -41.78
C ASN A 410 -3.28 3.51 -41.88
N PHE A 411 -3.91 2.81 -40.93
CA PHE A 411 -5.36 2.67 -40.89
C PHE A 411 -6.05 4.04 -40.83
N LEU A 412 -5.60 4.93 -39.93
CA LEU A 412 -6.13 6.29 -39.80
C LEU A 412 -5.93 7.14 -41.07
N ALA A 413 -4.84 6.89 -41.82
CA ALA A 413 -4.58 7.53 -43.10
C ALA A 413 -5.33 6.88 -44.29
N GLY A 414 -6.16 5.85 -44.06
CA GLY A 414 -6.83 5.10 -45.13
C GLY A 414 -5.88 4.27 -46.01
N ARG A 415 -4.72 3.87 -45.48
CA ARG A 415 -3.67 3.11 -46.16
C ARG A 415 -3.68 1.64 -45.72
N GLU A 416 -3.02 0.78 -46.50
CA GLU A 416 -2.84 -0.62 -46.11
C GLU A 416 -1.99 -0.73 -44.82
N PRO A 417 -2.38 -1.60 -43.85
CA PRO A 417 -1.78 -1.59 -42.53
C PRO A 417 -0.29 -1.96 -42.48
N HIS A 418 0.20 -2.72 -43.48
CA HIS A 418 1.57 -3.23 -43.55
C HIS A 418 2.57 -2.28 -44.21
N LEU A 419 2.13 -1.13 -44.72
CA LEU A 419 3.02 -0.17 -45.36
C LEU A 419 3.93 0.52 -44.31
N PRO A 420 5.11 1.01 -44.70
CA PRO A 420 5.86 1.93 -43.85
C PRO A 420 5.01 3.17 -43.51
N THR A 421 5.12 3.64 -42.26
CA THR A 421 4.54 4.92 -41.84
C THR A 421 5.09 6.07 -42.67
N LEU A 422 4.24 7.05 -42.98
CA LEU A 422 4.60 8.26 -43.74
C LEU A 422 5.61 9.14 -42.99
#